data_AF-A0A4P9XMK7-F1
#
_entry.id   AF-A0A4P9XMK7-F1
#
_cell.length_a   1.000
_cell.length_b   1.000
_cell.length_c   1.000
_cell.angle_alpha   90.00
_cell.angle_beta   90.00
_cell.angle_gamma   90.00
#
_symmetry.space_group_name_H-M   'P 1'
#
loop_
_entity.id
_entity.type
_entity.pdbx_description
1 polymer ?
#
loop_
_entity_poly.entity_id
_entity_poly.type
_entity_poly.pdbx_seq_one_letter_code
_entity_poly.pdbx_strand_id
1 'polypeptide(L)'
;IGTLLNALFGTNFSVMNTSGRQQTTKGIWMGKCTGHNILVMDVEGVDGQERGDDKTVERRSALFSLAIADVLVINMPETMINLQNGANVDLLRTVFEAHLRLFKNSENRKTQLLFVIRDYTKRVSLDSHQSSFQKTMDGIWSGISKPQDMESSHFADFFSCTFVALSPEPFQAVEFYDEVDQLRSRFTDKSNDSYMFRLHSRPCAPADALKDYMSSIWNAILADRDLDMPSQQRLLAEYRCREAYAIAESNFGVEMDDIAAEVDGGEIVDDLGAQMKRIFDNALDTFDAKVKHYDAEIYLQKREDLEKEICKRLKYIVLKQLDALFFQSLDTFEEKL
;
A
#
# COMPACT_ATOMS: atom_id res chain seq x y z
N ILE A 1 -20.17 3.58 13.47
CA ILE A 1 -19.13 3.12 12.52
C ILE A 1 -18.44 1.86 13.07
N GLY A 2 -17.90 1.90 14.30
CA GLY A 2 -17.32 0.71 14.96
C GLY A 2 -18.21 -0.54 14.96
N THR A 3 -19.53 -0.41 15.11
CA THR A 3 -20.47 -1.55 15.00
C THR A 3 -20.46 -2.23 13.63
N LEU A 4 -20.35 -1.46 12.54
CA LEU A 4 -20.33 -2.01 11.19
C LEU A 4 -19.00 -2.69 10.90
N LEU A 5 -17.87 -2.06 11.23
CA LEU A 5 -16.55 -2.64 10.96
C LEU A 5 -16.33 -3.93 11.76
N ASN A 6 -16.76 -3.96 13.01
CA ASN A 6 -16.71 -5.15 13.85
C ASN A 6 -17.59 -6.28 13.28
N ALA A 7 -18.81 -5.98 12.87
CA ALA A 7 -19.69 -6.98 12.25
C ALA A 7 -19.15 -7.45 10.89
N LEU A 8 -18.64 -6.54 10.05
CA LEU A 8 -18.21 -6.85 8.69
C LEU A 8 -16.88 -7.63 8.66
N PHE A 9 -15.91 -7.24 9.48
CA PHE A 9 -14.54 -7.78 9.43
C PHE A 9 -14.13 -8.59 10.66
N GLY A 10 -15.00 -8.73 11.65
CA GLY A 10 -14.69 -9.43 12.90
C GLY A 10 -13.60 -8.72 13.70
N THR A 11 -13.56 -7.38 13.66
CA THR A 11 -12.65 -6.55 14.46
C THR A 11 -13.23 -6.26 15.84
N ASN A 12 -12.41 -5.72 16.74
CA ASN A 12 -12.81 -5.35 18.11
C ASN A 12 -12.60 -3.85 18.38
N PHE A 13 -13.01 -2.98 17.45
CA PHE A 13 -12.95 -1.53 17.69
C PHE A 13 -13.93 -1.12 18.78
N SER A 14 -13.56 -0.10 19.56
CA SER A 14 -14.41 0.45 20.60
C SER A 14 -15.71 1.01 20.02
N VAL A 15 -16.85 0.67 20.63
CA VAL A 15 -18.18 1.12 20.21
C VAL A 15 -18.78 2.04 21.27
N MET A 16 -19.56 3.03 20.82
CA MET A 16 -20.24 3.99 21.69
C MET A 16 -21.12 3.26 22.72
N ASN A 17 -20.94 3.57 24.00
CA ASN A 17 -21.86 3.10 25.04
C ASN A 17 -23.19 3.83 24.93
N THR A 18 -24.31 3.09 25.01
CA THR A 18 -25.68 3.60 24.87
C THR A 18 -26.11 4.59 25.95
N SER A 19 -25.30 4.78 27.00
CA SER A 19 -25.59 5.64 28.15
C SER A 19 -25.27 7.13 27.93
N GLY A 20 -24.66 7.50 26.79
CA GLY A 20 -24.43 8.89 26.42
C GLY A 20 -23.87 9.03 25.00
N ARG A 21 -24.41 9.97 24.22
CA ARG A 21 -23.86 10.34 22.89
C ARG A 21 -22.55 11.12 23.08
N GLN A 22 -21.45 10.41 23.28
CA GLN A 22 -20.11 10.98 23.38
C GLN A 22 -19.20 10.37 22.33
N GLN A 23 -18.21 11.14 21.88
CA GLN A 23 -17.21 10.69 20.93
C GLN A 23 -16.50 9.41 21.41
N THR A 24 -16.50 8.37 20.56
CA THR A 24 -15.96 7.04 20.93
C THR A 24 -14.61 6.75 20.28
N THR A 25 -14.45 7.04 18.99
CA THR A 25 -13.17 6.88 18.27
C THR A 25 -12.41 8.20 18.32
N LYS A 26 -11.18 8.17 18.87
CA LYS A 26 -10.25 9.31 18.85
C LYS A 26 -9.05 8.94 17.99
N GLY A 27 -8.80 9.68 16.93
CA GLY A 27 -7.75 9.42 15.95
C GLY A 27 -8.08 8.30 14.96
N ILE A 28 -7.06 7.57 14.57
CA ILE A 28 -7.13 6.51 13.55
C ILE A 28 -6.69 5.21 14.19
N TRP A 29 -7.54 4.19 14.11
CA TRP A 29 -7.27 2.85 14.64
C TRP A 29 -7.19 1.85 13.52
N MET A 30 -6.29 0.88 13.63
CA MET A 30 -6.14 -0.20 12.65
C MET A 30 -6.38 -1.56 13.30
N GLY A 31 -7.07 -2.44 12.59
CA GLY A 31 -7.40 -3.79 13.04
C GLY A 31 -7.32 -4.77 11.87
N LYS A 32 -6.86 -5.99 12.13
CA LYS A 32 -6.81 -7.05 11.12
C LYS A 32 -8.17 -7.74 11.04
N CYS A 33 -8.67 -7.96 9.83
CA CYS A 33 -9.84 -8.80 9.59
C CYS A 33 -9.57 -10.25 10.05
N THR A 34 -10.53 -10.85 10.75
CA THR A 34 -10.40 -12.23 11.19
C THR A 34 -10.36 -13.17 9.99
N GLY A 35 -9.38 -14.09 9.95
CA GLY A 35 -9.25 -15.11 8.89
C GLY A 35 -8.72 -14.62 7.54
N HIS A 36 -8.49 -13.31 7.36
CA HIS A 36 -8.07 -12.73 6.08
C HIS A 36 -6.92 -11.72 6.25
N ASN A 37 -6.11 -11.54 5.22
CA ASN A 37 -5.05 -10.52 5.19
C ASN A 37 -5.60 -9.19 4.70
N ILE A 38 -6.60 -8.67 5.42
CA ILE A 38 -7.23 -7.38 5.17
C ILE A 38 -6.99 -6.52 6.40
N LEU A 39 -6.45 -5.32 6.19
CA LEU A 39 -6.28 -4.32 7.25
C LEU A 39 -7.44 -3.33 7.17
N VAL A 40 -8.13 -3.16 8.29
CA VAL A 40 -9.29 -2.28 8.43
C VAL A 40 -8.87 -1.09 9.27
N MET A 41 -9.32 0.09 8.88
CA MET A 41 -9.00 1.33 9.57
C MET A 41 -10.30 2.03 10.01
N ASP A 42 -10.44 2.26 11.31
CA ASP A 42 -11.52 3.06 11.89
C ASP A 42 -11.01 4.48 12.10
N VAL A 43 -11.59 5.42 11.34
CA VAL A 43 -11.21 6.83 11.33
C VAL A 43 -12.24 7.61 12.13
N GLU A 44 -11.75 8.47 13.03
CA GLU A 44 -12.58 9.38 13.81
C GLU A 44 -13.59 10.15 12.94
N GLY A 45 -14.84 10.22 13.41
CA GLY A 45 -15.94 10.87 12.71
C GLY A 45 -15.83 12.40 12.70
N VAL A 46 -16.32 12.99 11.62
CA VAL A 46 -16.33 14.43 11.26
C VAL A 46 -17.47 15.26 11.87
N ASP A 47 -18.38 14.64 12.64
CA ASP A 47 -19.60 15.31 13.15
C ASP A 47 -19.52 15.60 14.67
N GLY A 48 -18.31 15.65 15.21
CA GLY A 48 -18.09 15.93 16.63
C GLY A 48 -18.17 17.43 16.91
N GLN A 49 -19.28 17.91 17.49
CA GLN A 49 -19.40 19.26 18.06
C GLN A 49 -18.28 19.62 19.07
N GLU A 50 -17.56 18.62 19.57
CA GLU A 50 -16.54 18.73 20.62
C GLU A 50 -15.22 19.40 20.18
N ARG A 51 -14.98 19.61 18.87
CA ARG A 51 -13.70 20.17 18.35
C ARG A 51 -13.76 21.61 17.82
N GLY A 52 -14.94 22.24 17.77
CA GLY A 52 -15.08 23.61 17.24
C GLY A 52 -14.78 23.70 15.74
N ASP A 53 -14.34 24.88 15.26
CA ASP A 53 -14.11 25.17 13.83
C ASP A 53 -12.79 24.60 13.25
N ASP A 54 -11.94 23.96 14.06
CA ASP A 54 -10.65 23.44 13.60
C ASP A 54 -10.80 22.09 12.86
N LYS A 55 -11.08 22.18 11.56
CA LYS A 55 -11.18 21.04 10.63
C LYS A 55 -9.84 20.43 10.23
N THR A 56 -8.71 20.88 10.79
CA THR A 56 -7.37 20.44 10.36
C THR A 56 -7.15 18.94 10.59
N VAL A 57 -7.62 18.40 11.73
CA VAL A 57 -7.44 16.98 12.04
C VAL A 57 -8.28 16.09 11.13
N GLU A 58 -9.51 16.51 10.82
CA GLU A 58 -10.41 15.81 9.90
C GLU A 58 -9.82 15.75 8.49
N ARG A 59 -9.34 16.89 8.00
CA ARG A 59 -8.66 16.99 6.71
C ARG A 59 -7.44 16.07 6.63
N ARG A 60 -6.58 16.09 7.65
CA ARG A 60 -5.37 15.24 7.69
C ARG A 60 -5.72 13.74 7.77
N SER A 61 -6.73 13.39 8.54
CA SER A 61 -7.18 12.00 8.68
C SER A 61 -7.81 11.48 7.39
N ALA A 62 -8.60 12.31 6.69
CA ALA A 62 -9.17 12.00 5.39
C ALA A 62 -8.09 11.85 4.31
N LEU A 63 -7.12 12.78 4.27
CA LEU A 63 -5.94 12.71 3.39
C LEU A 63 -5.16 11.42 3.58
N PHE A 64 -4.83 11.11 4.84
CA PHE A 64 -4.10 9.89 5.17
C PHE A 64 -4.87 8.66 4.72
N SER A 65 -6.17 8.62 5.01
CA SER A 65 -7.01 7.49 4.66
C SER A 65 -7.13 7.27 3.17
N LEU A 66 -7.25 8.34 2.40
CA LEU A 66 -7.30 8.28 0.94
C LEU A 66 -5.98 7.81 0.31
N ALA A 67 -4.86 8.20 0.90
CA ALA A 67 -3.53 7.84 0.42
C ALA A 67 -3.21 6.35 0.62
N ILE A 68 -3.72 5.74 1.70
CA ILE A 68 -3.38 4.35 2.08
C ILE A 68 -4.47 3.34 1.74
N ALA A 69 -5.73 3.73 1.68
CA ALA A 69 -6.83 2.78 1.53
C ALA A 69 -7.01 2.38 0.06
N ASP A 70 -7.18 1.07 -0.20
CA ASP A 70 -7.63 0.58 -1.49
C ASP A 70 -9.14 0.82 -1.70
N VAL A 71 -9.91 0.69 -0.62
CA VAL A 71 -11.35 0.92 -0.58
C VAL A 71 -11.67 1.88 0.56
N LEU A 72 -12.28 3.01 0.24
CA LEU A 72 -12.76 3.97 1.23
C LEU A 72 -14.24 3.73 1.52
N VAL A 73 -14.57 3.36 2.76
CA VAL A 73 -15.95 3.10 3.19
C VAL A 73 -16.57 4.38 3.75
N ILE A 74 -17.60 4.89 3.08
CA ILE A 74 -18.37 6.05 3.50
C ILE A 74 -19.68 5.54 4.11
N ASN A 75 -19.72 5.49 5.45
CA ASN A 75 -20.90 5.04 6.19
C ASN A 75 -21.82 6.23 6.50
N MET A 76 -23.04 6.21 5.96
CA MET A 76 -24.00 7.30 6.13
C MET A 76 -25.45 6.80 6.26
N PRO A 77 -26.31 7.43 7.07
CA PRO A 77 -27.73 7.08 7.15
C PRO A 77 -28.52 7.55 5.92
N GLU A 78 -29.60 6.84 5.57
CA GLU A 78 -30.46 7.15 4.41
C GLU A 78 -30.98 8.60 4.43
N THR A 79 -31.28 9.13 5.62
CA THR A 79 -31.78 10.50 5.79
C THR A 79 -30.78 11.57 5.36
N MET A 80 -29.48 11.27 5.34
CA MET A 80 -28.43 12.20 4.93
C MET A 80 -28.16 12.19 3.42
N ILE A 81 -28.80 11.31 2.64
CA ILE A 81 -28.55 11.20 1.20
C ILE A 81 -28.97 12.46 0.44
N ASN A 82 -30.15 13.01 0.77
CA ASN A 82 -30.71 14.16 0.06
C ASN A 82 -30.42 15.50 0.75
N LEU A 83 -29.85 15.45 1.95
CA LEU A 83 -29.42 16.65 2.62
C LEU A 83 -28.06 17.04 2.06
N GLN A 84 -27.99 18.16 1.34
CA GLN A 84 -26.72 18.85 1.07
C GLN A 84 -26.16 19.41 2.39
N ASN A 85 -25.89 18.53 3.35
CA ASN A 85 -25.28 18.89 4.62
C ASN A 85 -23.86 19.36 4.30
N GLY A 86 -23.62 20.65 4.49
CA GLY A 86 -22.36 21.32 4.13
C GLY A 86 -21.12 20.60 4.68
N ALA A 87 -21.22 19.97 5.86
CA ALA A 87 -20.11 19.24 6.47
C ALA A 87 -19.63 18.02 5.63
N ASN A 88 -20.55 17.20 5.10
CA ASN A 88 -20.19 16.03 4.29
C ASN A 88 -19.71 16.45 2.89
N VAL A 89 -20.33 17.47 2.32
CA VAL A 89 -19.92 18.05 1.02
C VAL A 89 -18.52 18.67 1.12
N ASP A 90 -18.23 19.40 2.20
CA ASP A 90 -16.91 20.00 2.46
C ASP A 90 -15.84 18.93 2.70
N LEU A 91 -16.18 17.84 3.40
CA LEU A 91 -15.28 16.70 3.56
C LEU A 91 -14.97 16.07 2.21
N LEU A 92 -15.99 15.77 1.40
CA LEU A 92 -15.81 15.16 0.08
C LEU A 92 -15.01 16.08 -0.86
N ARG A 93 -15.28 17.38 -0.82
CA ARG A 93 -14.46 18.40 -1.52
C ARG A 93 -13.00 18.28 -1.11
N THR A 94 -12.74 18.24 0.20
CA THR A 94 -11.39 18.09 0.75
C THR A 94 -10.74 16.79 0.29
N VAL A 95 -11.48 15.69 0.24
CA VAL A 95 -11.02 14.37 -0.24
C VAL A 95 -10.69 14.42 -1.74
N PHE A 96 -11.47 15.12 -2.56
CA PHE A 96 -11.22 15.22 -4.00
C PHE A 96 -10.02 16.12 -4.32
N GLU A 97 -9.91 17.27 -3.65
CA GLU A 97 -8.73 18.14 -3.76
C GLU A 97 -7.47 17.41 -3.28
N ALA A 98 -7.58 16.66 -2.17
CA ALA A 98 -6.55 15.77 -1.67
C ALA A 98 -6.13 14.74 -2.71
N HIS A 99 -7.09 14.06 -3.35
CA HIS A 99 -6.82 13.08 -4.39
C HIS A 99 -6.02 13.69 -5.55
N LEU A 100 -6.47 14.84 -6.05
CA LEU A 100 -5.78 15.54 -7.12
C LEU A 100 -4.36 15.91 -6.72
N ARG A 101 -4.12 16.33 -5.48
CA ARG A 101 -2.77 16.62 -4.99
C ARG A 101 -1.89 15.36 -4.91
N LEU A 102 -2.45 14.26 -4.38
CA LEU A 102 -1.74 13.02 -4.12
C LEU A 102 -1.34 12.25 -5.38
N PHE A 103 -2.14 12.37 -6.44
CA PHE A 103 -2.10 11.47 -7.59
C PHE A 103 -1.95 12.20 -8.93
N LYS A 104 -1.38 13.43 -8.95
CA LYS A 104 -1.20 14.25 -10.17
C LYS A 104 -0.60 13.51 -11.37
N ASN A 105 0.32 12.57 -11.13
CA ASN A 105 1.05 11.85 -12.18
C ASN A 105 0.67 10.36 -12.28
N SER A 106 -0.47 9.97 -11.71
CA SER A 106 -0.90 8.57 -11.64
C SER A 106 -1.90 8.25 -12.74
N GLU A 107 -1.42 8.03 -13.97
CA GLU A 107 -2.29 7.56 -15.06
C GLU A 107 -3.00 6.25 -14.65
N ASN A 108 -4.33 6.19 -14.85
CA ASN A 108 -5.20 5.03 -14.63
C ASN A 108 -5.44 4.54 -13.19
N ARG A 109 -5.20 5.34 -12.15
CA ARG A 109 -5.47 4.91 -10.76
C ARG A 109 -6.85 5.35 -10.26
N LYS A 110 -7.80 4.40 -10.20
CA LYS A 110 -9.12 4.66 -9.62
C LYS A 110 -9.18 4.28 -8.15
N THR A 111 -9.78 5.15 -7.34
CA THR A 111 -10.08 4.88 -5.93
C THR A 111 -11.47 4.29 -5.80
N GLN A 112 -11.60 3.16 -5.11
CA GLN A 112 -12.91 2.57 -4.84
C GLN A 112 -13.58 3.27 -3.64
N LEU A 113 -14.72 3.90 -3.87
CA LEU A 113 -15.58 4.47 -2.84
C LEU A 113 -16.76 3.54 -2.61
N LEU A 114 -16.87 2.96 -1.41
CA LEU A 114 -18.00 2.15 -0.99
C LEU A 114 -18.92 2.99 -0.10
N PHE A 115 -20.07 3.38 -0.62
CA PHE A 115 -21.12 4.04 0.13
C PHE A 115 -22.00 2.99 0.82
N VAL A 116 -21.96 2.99 2.14
CA VAL A 116 -22.83 2.13 2.98
C VAL A 116 -23.95 2.99 3.54
N ILE A 117 -25.13 2.82 2.97
CA ILE A 117 -26.37 3.48 3.37
C ILE A 117 -26.96 2.71 4.54
N ARG A 118 -27.08 3.36 5.69
CA ARG A 118 -27.64 2.81 6.93
C ARG A 118 -29.11 3.14 7.05
N ASP A 119 -29.81 2.30 7.81
CA ASP A 119 -31.22 2.45 8.16
C ASP A 119 -32.12 2.59 6.92
N TYR A 120 -31.83 1.76 5.89
CA TYR A 120 -32.50 1.85 4.60
C TYR A 120 -33.96 1.37 4.68
N THR A 121 -34.90 2.30 4.46
CA THR A 121 -36.33 2.09 4.60
C THR A 121 -37.02 1.56 3.33
N LYS A 122 -36.28 1.42 2.22
CA LYS A 122 -36.79 0.99 0.89
C LYS A 122 -37.88 1.90 0.30
N ARG A 123 -38.13 3.07 0.88
CA ARG A 123 -39.12 4.05 0.36
C ARG A 123 -38.67 4.66 -0.96
N VAL A 124 -37.39 4.91 -1.10
CA VAL A 124 -36.75 5.39 -2.33
C VAL A 124 -35.84 4.28 -2.83
N SER A 125 -35.93 3.96 -4.12
CA SER A 125 -35.08 2.91 -4.71
C SER A 125 -33.60 3.26 -4.59
N LEU A 126 -32.76 2.24 -4.44
CA LEU A 126 -31.30 2.42 -4.37
C LEU A 126 -30.78 3.13 -5.63
N ASP A 127 -31.30 2.80 -6.80
CA ASP A 127 -30.89 3.41 -8.08
C ASP A 127 -31.17 4.92 -8.13
N SER A 128 -32.27 5.36 -7.51
CA SER A 128 -32.59 6.79 -7.38
C SER A 128 -31.59 7.49 -6.47
N HIS A 129 -31.24 6.86 -5.35
CA HIS A 129 -30.19 7.38 -4.45
C HIS A 129 -28.83 7.44 -5.15
N GLN A 130 -28.45 6.39 -5.88
CA GLN A 130 -27.21 6.35 -6.67
C GLN A 130 -27.15 7.48 -7.69
N SER A 131 -28.24 7.68 -8.43
CA SER A 131 -28.34 8.75 -9.44
C SER A 131 -28.24 10.15 -8.81
N SER A 132 -28.83 10.33 -7.63
CA SER A 132 -28.72 11.58 -6.87
C SER A 132 -27.28 11.82 -6.41
N PHE A 133 -26.64 10.80 -5.82
CA PHE A 133 -25.25 10.88 -5.39
C PHE A 133 -24.29 11.19 -6.53
N GLN A 134 -24.44 10.52 -7.67
CA GLN A 134 -23.58 10.75 -8.82
C GLN A 134 -23.62 12.22 -9.24
N LYS A 135 -24.81 12.82 -9.34
CA LYS A 135 -24.98 14.24 -9.63
C LYS A 135 -24.32 15.13 -8.58
N THR A 136 -24.45 14.79 -7.30
CA THR A 136 -23.79 15.54 -6.22
C THR A 136 -22.27 15.45 -6.32
N MET A 137 -21.70 14.26 -6.55
CA MET A 137 -20.25 14.07 -6.69
C MET A 137 -19.70 14.82 -7.91
N ASP A 138 -20.39 14.76 -9.05
CA ASP A 138 -20.04 15.52 -10.25
C ASP A 138 -20.12 17.03 -9.99
N GLY A 139 -21.13 17.48 -9.25
CA GLY A 139 -21.27 18.87 -8.81
C GLY A 139 -20.11 19.34 -7.93
N ILE A 140 -19.76 18.55 -6.90
CA ILE A 140 -18.62 18.85 -6.02
C ILE A 140 -17.33 18.87 -6.83
N TRP A 141 -17.12 17.88 -7.69
CA TRP A 141 -15.96 17.75 -8.56
C TRP A 141 -15.83 18.91 -9.57
N SER A 142 -16.95 19.45 -10.06
CA SER A 142 -16.92 20.62 -10.94
C SER A 142 -16.54 21.91 -10.19
N GLY A 143 -16.84 21.97 -8.89
CA GLY A 143 -16.60 23.15 -8.05
C GLY A 143 -15.23 23.21 -7.38
N ILE A 144 -14.38 22.19 -7.54
CA ILE A 144 -13.01 22.21 -6.99
C ILE A 144 -12.02 22.88 -7.94
N SER A 145 -11.01 23.55 -7.38
CA SER A 145 -9.92 24.13 -8.15
C SER A 145 -9.01 23.02 -8.69
N LYS A 146 -9.00 22.85 -10.02
CA LYS A 146 -8.18 21.84 -10.71
C LYS A 146 -6.90 22.47 -11.30
N PRO A 147 -5.79 21.73 -11.37
CA PRO A 147 -4.65 22.07 -12.21
C PRO A 147 -5.02 22.24 -13.70
N GLN A 148 -4.28 23.06 -14.44
CA GLN A 148 -4.57 23.38 -15.86
C GLN A 148 -4.62 22.14 -16.77
N ASP A 149 -3.81 21.13 -16.47
CA ASP A 149 -3.74 19.84 -17.17
C ASP A 149 -4.93 18.90 -16.86
N MET A 150 -5.75 19.22 -15.86
CA MET A 150 -6.87 18.38 -15.41
C MET A 150 -8.23 19.09 -15.45
N GLU A 151 -8.35 20.27 -16.07
CA GLU A 151 -9.61 21.03 -16.09
C GLU A 151 -10.77 20.25 -16.76
N SER A 152 -10.48 19.49 -17.82
CA SER A 152 -11.46 18.67 -18.55
C SER A 152 -11.79 17.33 -17.89
N SER A 153 -11.20 17.02 -16.73
CA SER A 153 -11.34 15.71 -16.10
C SER A 153 -12.67 15.52 -15.37
N HIS A 154 -13.17 14.29 -15.39
CA HIS A 154 -14.42 13.90 -14.74
C HIS A 154 -14.16 13.08 -13.47
N PHE A 155 -15.12 13.12 -12.54
CA PHE A 155 -15.05 12.36 -11.30
C PHE A 155 -14.87 10.85 -11.54
N ALA A 156 -15.58 10.30 -12.54
CA ALA A 156 -15.53 8.90 -12.92
C ALA A 156 -14.16 8.43 -13.46
N ASP A 157 -13.25 9.36 -13.80
CA ASP A 157 -11.90 9.03 -14.23
C ASP A 157 -11.01 8.61 -13.04
N PHE A 158 -11.28 9.15 -11.85
CA PHE A 158 -10.48 8.95 -10.65
C PHE A 158 -11.15 8.08 -9.59
N PHE A 159 -12.48 7.98 -9.60
CA PHE A 159 -13.22 7.26 -8.57
C PHE A 159 -14.18 6.26 -9.19
N SER A 160 -14.29 5.10 -8.55
CA SER A 160 -15.35 4.14 -8.81
C SER A 160 -16.24 4.05 -7.57
N CYS A 161 -17.54 4.18 -7.76
CA CYS A 161 -18.51 4.17 -6.67
C CYS A 161 -19.25 2.83 -6.64
N THR A 162 -19.41 2.28 -5.44
CA THR A 162 -20.32 1.16 -5.19
C THR A 162 -21.21 1.51 -4.01
N PHE A 163 -22.48 1.12 -4.09
CA PHE A 163 -23.47 1.43 -3.08
C PHE A 163 -24.03 0.13 -2.49
N VAL A 164 -24.14 0.11 -1.18
CA VAL A 164 -24.75 -0.98 -0.42
C VAL A 164 -25.70 -0.35 0.58
N ALA A 165 -26.90 -0.90 0.68
CA ALA A 165 -27.88 -0.48 1.66
C ALA A 165 -28.02 -1.56 2.74
N LEU A 166 -28.06 -1.12 3.99
CA LEU A 166 -28.23 -1.97 5.16
C LEU A 166 -29.52 -1.57 5.88
N SER A 167 -30.30 -2.58 6.24
CA SER A 167 -31.54 -2.46 6.98
C SER A 167 -31.29 -1.93 8.41
N PRO A 168 -32.28 -1.29 9.06
CA PRO A 168 -32.11 -0.79 10.42
C PRO A 168 -31.94 -1.94 11.42
N GLU A 169 -30.74 -2.08 11.98
CA GLU A 169 -30.38 -3.19 12.90
C GLU A 169 -31.34 -3.35 14.10
N PRO A 170 -31.80 -2.27 14.79
CA PRO A 170 -32.70 -2.42 15.94
C PRO A 170 -34.08 -3.02 15.62
N PHE A 171 -34.53 -2.93 14.37
CA PHE A 171 -35.87 -3.36 13.95
C PHE A 171 -35.84 -4.57 13.00
N GLN A 172 -34.74 -4.76 12.29
CA GLN A 172 -34.56 -5.76 11.24
C GLN A 172 -33.17 -6.40 11.36
N ALA A 173 -32.87 -6.93 12.55
CA ALA A 173 -31.55 -7.47 12.86
C ALA A 173 -31.16 -8.64 11.94
N VAL A 174 -32.10 -9.55 11.63
CA VAL A 174 -31.84 -10.71 10.77
C VAL A 174 -31.43 -10.24 9.38
N GLU A 175 -32.23 -9.37 8.76
CA GLU A 175 -31.93 -8.83 7.44
C GLU A 175 -30.62 -8.04 7.43
N PHE A 176 -30.36 -7.24 8.49
CA PHE A 176 -29.11 -6.50 8.63
C PHE A 176 -27.89 -7.43 8.63
N TYR A 177 -27.90 -8.51 9.42
CA TYR A 177 -26.78 -9.44 9.49
C TYR A 177 -26.61 -10.25 8.20
N ASP A 178 -27.71 -10.66 7.55
CA ASP A 178 -27.66 -11.31 6.24
C ASP A 178 -27.04 -10.38 5.17
N GLU A 179 -27.42 -9.10 5.17
CA GLU A 179 -26.87 -8.08 4.26
C GLU A 179 -25.38 -7.80 4.57
N VAL A 180 -24.99 -7.76 5.85
CA VAL A 180 -23.58 -7.64 6.26
C VAL A 180 -22.77 -8.86 5.82
N ASP A 181 -23.31 -10.07 5.92
CA ASP A 181 -22.65 -11.30 5.48
C ASP A 181 -22.47 -11.33 3.96
N GLN A 182 -23.50 -10.90 3.22
CA GLN A 182 -23.40 -10.68 1.77
C GLN A 182 -22.31 -9.65 1.45
N LEU A 183 -22.24 -8.53 2.18
CA LEU A 183 -21.18 -7.55 1.99
C LEU A 183 -19.80 -8.12 2.33
N ARG A 184 -19.68 -8.93 3.39
CA ARG A 184 -18.43 -9.59 3.78
C ARG A 184 -17.91 -10.48 2.65
N SER A 185 -18.79 -11.21 1.97
CA SER A 185 -18.40 -12.06 0.83
C SER A 185 -17.71 -11.25 -0.27
N ARG A 186 -18.14 -10.00 -0.52
CA ARG A 186 -17.53 -9.11 -1.52
C ARG A 186 -16.09 -8.68 -1.15
N PHE A 187 -15.70 -8.76 0.12
CA PHE A 187 -14.34 -8.47 0.56
C PHE A 187 -13.46 -9.72 0.71
N THR A 188 -14.06 -10.89 0.92
CA THR A 188 -13.36 -12.11 1.34
C THR A 188 -13.30 -13.18 0.25
N ASP A 189 -14.32 -13.25 -0.60
CA ASP A 189 -14.42 -14.21 -1.70
C ASP A 189 -13.95 -13.58 -3.02
N LYS A 190 -12.77 -14.01 -3.48
CA LYS A 190 -12.17 -13.56 -4.75
C LYS A 190 -12.98 -13.94 -5.98
N SER A 191 -13.82 -14.98 -5.89
CA SER A 191 -14.65 -15.44 -7.01
C SER A 191 -15.93 -14.60 -7.19
N ASN A 192 -16.29 -13.79 -6.18
CA ASN A 192 -17.47 -12.94 -6.21
C ASN A 192 -17.41 -11.90 -7.33
N ASP A 193 -18.48 -11.82 -8.15
CA ASP A 193 -18.60 -10.86 -9.26
C ASP A 193 -18.49 -9.39 -8.86
N SER A 194 -18.79 -9.10 -7.60
CA SER A 194 -18.63 -7.78 -7.00
C SER A 194 -17.46 -7.73 -6.01
N TYR A 195 -16.40 -8.51 -6.22
CA TYR A 195 -15.23 -8.49 -5.34
C TYR A 195 -14.57 -7.10 -5.30
N MET A 196 -14.49 -6.53 -4.10
CA MET A 196 -14.15 -5.12 -3.88
C MET A 196 -12.73 -4.75 -4.26
N PHE A 197 -11.80 -5.70 -4.20
CA PHE A 197 -10.41 -5.44 -4.51
C PHE A 197 -10.06 -5.67 -6.00
N ARG A 198 -11.01 -6.03 -6.88
CA ARG A 198 -10.72 -6.32 -8.32
C ARG A 198 -9.91 -5.22 -9.02
N LEU A 199 -10.21 -3.97 -8.69
CA LEU A 199 -9.51 -2.78 -9.17
C LEU A 199 -8.17 -2.61 -8.42
N HIS A 200 -7.27 -3.59 -8.54
CA HIS A 200 -5.91 -3.50 -8.00
C HIS A 200 -5.03 -2.55 -8.85
N SER A 201 -5.47 -1.30 -9.08
CA SER A 201 -4.63 -0.30 -9.76
C SER A 201 -3.64 0.38 -8.81
N ARG A 202 -3.61 0.01 -7.52
CA ARG A 202 -2.70 0.56 -6.52
C ARG A 202 -1.67 -0.50 -6.12
N PRO A 203 -0.38 -0.33 -6.45
CA PRO A 203 0.68 -1.00 -5.71
C PRO A 203 0.65 -0.41 -4.30
N CYS A 204 0.02 -1.10 -3.35
CA CYS A 204 0.22 -0.78 -1.93
C CYS A 204 1.61 -1.26 -1.53
N ALA A 205 2.25 -0.54 -0.60
CA ALA A 205 3.54 -0.97 -0.09
C ALA A 205 3.43 -2.40 0.46
N PRO A 206 4.43 -3.26 0.21
CA PRO A 206 4.53 -4.60 0.78
C PRO A 206 4.36 -4.59 2.30
N ALA A 207 3.87 -5.70 2.87
CA ALA A 207 3.50 -5.76 4.29
C ALA A 207 4.66 -5.42 5.25
N ASP A 208 5.89 -5.77 4.89
CA ASP A 208 7.12 -5.45 5.63
C ASP A 208 7.50 -3.97 5.58
N ALA A 209 7.13 -3.26 4.52
CA ALA A 209 7.39 -1.82 4.35
C ALA A 209 6.17 -0.93 4.61
N LEU A 210 5.02 -1.52 4.94
CA LEU A 210 3.76 -0.79 5.14
C LEU A 210 3.88 0.26 6.25
N LYS A 211 4.57 -0.06 7.34
CA LYS A 211 4.81 0.86 8.45
C LYS A 211 5.57 2.12 7.99
N ASP A 212 6.65 1.96 7.24
CA ASP A 212 7.49 3.08 6.82
C ASP A 212 6.79 3.92 5.76
N TYR A 213 6.06 3.26 4.86
CA TYR A 213 5.20 3.94 3.88
C TYR A 213 4.15 4.82 4.57
N MET A 214 3.36 4.26 5.49
CA MET A 214 2.38 5.00 6.27
C MET A 214 3.02 6.14 7.07
N SER A 215 4.18 5.91 7.69
CA SER A 215 4.89 6.94 8.45
C SER A 215 5.34 8.09 7.55
N SER A 216 5.86 7.79 6.35
CA SER A 216 6.29 8.81 5.39
C SER A 216 5.12 9.68 4.94
N ILE A 217 3.99 9.05 4.58
CA ILE A 217 2.77 9.75 4.19
C ILE A 217 2.29 10.65 5.33
N TRP A 218 2.20 10.11 6.55
CA TRP A 218 1.74 10.88 7.70
C TRP A 218 2.65 12.09 7.98
N ASN A 219 3.97 11.91 7.92
CA ASN A 219 4.94 12.99 8.11
C ASN A 219 4.82 14.07 7.03
N ALA A 220 4.61 13.68 5.77
CA ALA A 220 4.41 14.62 4.68
C ALA A 220 3.08 15.41 4.83
N ILE A 221 2.01 14.76 5.30
CA ILE A 221 0.73 15.42 5.66
C ILE A 221 0.92 16.40 6.82
N LEU A 222 1.68 16.04 7.86
CA LEU A 222 1.95 16.92 8.99
C LEU A 222 2.77 18.15 8.59
N ALA A 223 3.70 17.98 7.66
CA ALA A 223 4.57 19.04 7.15
C ALA A 223 3.91 19.94 6.08
N ASP A 224 2.65 19.66 5.71
CA ASP A 224 1.91 20.33 4.62
C ASP A 224 2.71 20.42 3.31
N ARG A 225 3.55 19.39 3.05
CA ARG A 225 4.33 19.28 1.82
C ARG A 225 3.45 18.67 0.73
N ASP A 226 3.71 19.03 -0.53
CA ASP A 226 3.11 18.34 -1.66
C ASP A 226 3.43 16.84 -1.55
N LEU A 227 2.39 16.03 -1.36
CA LEU A 227 2.49 14.59 -1.32
C LEU A 227 2.36 14.05 -2.74
N ASP A 228 3.43 13.49 -3.28
CA ASP A 228 3.40 12.74 -4.53
C ASP A 228 3.57 11.24 -4.24
N MET A 229 2.47 10.50 -4.29
CA MET A 229 2.42 9.10 -3.90
C MET A 229 3.32 8.19 -4.75
N PRO A 230 3.31 8.28 -6.10
CA PRO A 230 4.30 7.63 -6.96
C PRO A 230 5.76 7.84 -6.52
N SER A 231 6.15 9.09 -6.22
CA SER A 231 7.51 9.40 -5.78
C SER A 231 7.85 8.77 -4.43
N GLN A 232 6.91 8.75 -3.47
CA GLN A 232 7.11 8.10 -2.17
C GLN A 232 7.29 6.58 -2.30
N GLN A 233 6.51 5.93 -3.18
CA GLN A 233 6.65 4.50 -3.46
C GLN A 233 8.00 4.18 -4.10
N ARG A 234 8.41 4.98 -5.08
CA ARG A 234 9.71 4.86 -5.75
C ARG A 234 10.87 5.01 -4.75
N LEU A 235 10.82 6.04 -3.90
CA LEU A 235 11.84 6.29 -2.89
C LEU A 235 11.96 5.13 -1.88
N LEU A 236 10.82 4.58 -1.43
CA LEU A 236 10.80 3.43 -0.54
C LEU A 236 11.40 2.19 -1.20
N ALA A 237 11.02 1.91 -2.45
CA ALA A 237 11.59 0.81 -3.23
C ALA A 237 13.11 0.96 -3.40
N GLU A 238 13.61 2.15 -3.71
CA GLU A 238 15.06 2.43 -3.79
C GLU A 238 15.78 2.19 -2.47
N TYR A 239 15.21 2.67 -1.36
CA TYR A 239 15.79 2.49 -0.04
C TYR A 239 15.88 1.00 0.34
N ARG A 240 14.78 0.25 0.12
CA ARG A 240 14.73 -1.19 0.41
C ARG A 240 15.64 -2.01 -0.49
N CYS A 241 15.71 -1.69 -1.78
CA CYS A 241 16.67 -2.30 -2.70
C CYS A 241 18.10 -2.01 -2.27
N ARG A 242 18.42 -0.81 -1.80
CA ARG A 242 19.76 -0.48 -1.29
C ARG A 242 20.12 -1.25 -0.03
N GLU A 243 19.18 -1.38 0.91
CA GLU A 243 19.38 -2.16 2.14
C GLU A 243 19.60 -3.65 1.82
N ALA A 244 18.77 -4.22 0.94
CA ALA A 244 18.93 -5.60 0.49
C ALA A 244 20.24 -5.83 -0.26
N TYR A 245 20.64 -4.88 -1.11
CA TYR A 245 21.92 -4.91 -1.82
C TYR A 245 23.09 -4.98 -0.85
N ALA A 246 23.13 -4.09 0.16
CA ALA A 246 24.20 -4.05 1.14
C ALA A 246 24.31 -5.35 1.95
N ILE A 247 23.16 -5.97 2.28
CA ILE A 247 23.12 -7.26 2.98
C ILE A 247 23.63 -8.38 2.08
N ALA A 248 23.19 -8.44 0.82
CA ALA A 248 23.65 -9.44 -0.14
C ALA A 248 25.16 -9.32 -0.41
N GLU A 249 25.67 -8.10 -0.59
CA GLU A 249 27.09 -7.82 -0.79
C GLU A 249 27.93 -8.19 0.44
N SER A 250 27.43 -7.89 1.65
CA SER A 250 28.09 -8.26 2.90
C SER A 250 28.16 -9.78 3.07
N ASN A 251 27.06 -10.49 2.82
CA ASN A 251 27.02 -11.95 2.92
C ASN A 251 27.95 -12.60 1.88
N PHE A 252 27.94 -12.10 0.64
CA PHE A 252 28.88 -12.51 -0.39
C PHE A 252 30.32 -12.31 0.05
N GLY A 253 30.65 -11.16 0.63
CA GLY A 253 31.99 -10.86 1.15
C GLY A 253 32.43 -11.90 2.18
N VAL A 254 31.62 -12.14 3.21
CA VAL A 254 31.94 -13.10 4.28
C VAL A 254 32.14 -14.52 3.75
N GLU A 255 31.30 -15.00 2.83
CA GLU A 255 31.48 -16.34 2.25
C GLU A 255 32.70 -16.45 1.31
N MET A 256 33.11 -15.34 0.70
CA MET A 256 34.26 -15.31 -0.20
C MET A 256 35.59 -15.02 0.49
N ASP A 257 35.60 -14.48 1.71
CA ASP A 257 36.83 -14.04 2.39
C ASP A 257 37.81 -15.20 2.60
N ASP A 258 37.31 -16.39 2.98
CA ASP A 258 38.15 -17.58 3.17
C ASP A 258 38.79 -18.04 1.84
N ILE A 259 37.99 -18.14 0.78
CA ILE A 259 38.46 -18.53 -0.57
C ILE A 259 39.44 -17.48 -1.13
N ALA A 260 39.15 -16.19 -0.91
CA ALA A 260 40.02 -15.12 -1.37
C ALA A 260 41.38 -15.16 -0.65
N ALA A 261 41.41 -15.48 0.64
CA ALA A 261 42.64 -15.62 1.41
C ALA A 261 43.50 -16.80 0.94
N GLU A 262 42.89 -17.95 0.63
CA GLU A 262 43.59 -19.12 0.07
C GLU A 262 44.24 -18.77 -1.28
N VAL A 263 43.47 -18.16 -2.18
CA VAL A 263 43.94 -17.78 -3.52
C VAL A 263 45.01 -16.67 -3.47
N ASP A 264 44.86 -15.66 -2.62
CA ASP A 264 45.88 -14.61 -2.43
C ASP A 264 47.16 -15.16 -1.77
N GLY A 265 47.05 -16.25 -1.01
CA GLY A 265 48.18 -17.03 -0.49
C GLY A 265 48.94 -17.83 -1.55
N GLY A 266 48.43 -17.88 -2.79
CA GLY A 266 48.99 -18.66 -3.89
C GLY A 266 48.57 -20.12 -3.88
N GLU A 267 47.57 -20.49 -3.06
CA GLU A 267 47.03 -21.84 -3.05
C GLU A 267 46.05 -22.03 -4.22
N ILE A 268 46.07 -23.23 -4.81
CA ILE A 268 45.16 -23.60 -5.89
C ILE A 268 43.95 -24.25 -5.27
N VAL A 269 42.85 -23.52 -5.24
CA VAL A 269 41.55 -24.01 -4.76
C VAL A 269 40.88 -24.93 -5.80
N ASP A 270 40.61 -26.17 -5.40
CA ASP A 270 39.83 -27.12 -6.21
C ASP A 270 38.34 -26.74 -6.25
N ASP A 271 37.69 -27.02 -7.39
CA ASP A 271 36.26 -26.75 -7.61
C ASP A 271 35.83 -25.29 -7.40
N LEU A 272 36.78 -24.35 -7.54
CA LEU A 272 36.57 -22.92 -7.36
C LEU A 272 35.33 -22.40 -8.12
N GLY A 273 35.12 -22.87 -9.35
CA GLY A 273 33.97 -22.47 -10.17
C GLY A 273 32.61 -22.85 -9.57
N ALA A 274 32.46 -24.05 -9.00
CA ALA A 274 31.20 -24.45 -8.38
C ALA A 274 30.96 -23.72 -7.06
N GLN A 275 32.02 -23.50 -6.27
CA GLN A 275 31.94 -22.73 -5.03
C GLN A 275 31.52 -21.29 -5.31
N MET A 276 32.18 -20.62 -6.27
CA MET A 276 31.82 -19.26 -6.70
C MET A 276 30.37 -19.17 -7.19
N LYS A 277 29.92 -20.15 -8.00
CA LYS A 277 28.54 -20.18 -8.48
C LYS A 277 27.54 -20.31 -7.33
N ARG A 278 27.79 -21.17 -6.36
CA ARG A 278 26.92 -21.34 -5.19
C ARG A 278 26.80 -20.04 -4.40
N ILE A 279 27.92 -19.36 -4.15
CA ILE A 279 27.96 -18.11 -3.38
C ILE A 279 27.28 -16.97 -4.17
N PHE A 280 27.47 -16.94 -5.49
CA PHE A 280 26.77 -16.03 -6.39
C PHE A 280 25.24 -16.22 -6.35
N ASP A 281 24.78 -17.45 -6.55
CA ASP A 281 23.35 -17.79 -6.55
C ASP A 281 22.71 -17.46 -5.19
N ASN A 282 23.38 -17.78 -4.07
CA ASN A 282 22.92 -17.43 -2.72
C ASN A 282 22.78 -15.91 -2.49
N ALA A 283 23.73 -15.11 -3.00
CA ALA A 283 23.68 -13.66 -2.85
C ALA A 283 22.49 -13.07 -3.62
N LEU A 284 22.24 -13.56 -4.84
CA LEU A 284 21.09 -13.13 -5.64
C LEU A 284 19.77 -13.60 -5.03
N ASP A 285 19.68 -14.83 -4.54
CA ASP A 285 18.48 -15.33 -3.87
C ASP A 285 18.15 -14.54 -2.60
N THR A 286 19.18 -14.15 -1.84
CA THR A 286 19.03 -13.29 -0.65
C THR A 286 18.47 -11.91 -1.01
N PHE A 287 18.94 -11.34 -2.12
CA PHE A 287 18.44 -10.07 -2.64
C PHE A 287 16.99 -10.22 -3.15
N ASP A 288 16.74 -11.18 -4.04
CA ASP A 288 15.46 -11.43 -4.70
C ASP A 288 14.36 -11.75 -3.67
N ALA A 289 14.65 -12.53 -2.64
CA ALA A 289 13.70 -12.86 -1.58
C ALA A 289 13.15 -11.61 -0.87
N LYS A 290 13.99 -10.57 -0.72
CA LYS A 290 13.61 -9.35 -0.02
C LYS A 290 12.93 -8.32 -0.90
N VAL A 291 13.28 -8.23 -2.19
CA VAL A 291 12.88 -7.05 -2.99
C VAL A 291 12.16 -7.31 -4.31
N LYS A 292 11.94 -8.56 -4.72
CA LYS A 292 11.27 -8.91 -5.99
C LYS A 292 9.85 -8.34 -6.17
N HIS A 293 9.21 -7.91 -5.09
CA HIS A 293 7.84 -7.45 -5.08
C HIS A 293 7.71 -5.92 -5.10
N TYR A 294 8.83 -5.18 -5.07
CA TYR A 294 8.85 -3.74 -5.28
C TYR A 294 8.79 -3.41 -6.78
N ASP A 295 8.92 -2.11 -7.09
CA ASP A 295 8.95 -1.61 -8.46
C ASP A 295 9.94 -2.39 -9.35
N ALA A 296 9.42 -2.91 -10.46
CA ALA A 296 10.17 -3.82 -11.32
C ALA A 296 11.39 -3.15 -11.98
N GLU A 297 11.31 -1.87 -12.31
CA GLU A 297 12.42 -1.14 -12.93
C GLU A 297 13.57 -0.98 -11.94
N ILE A 298 13.28 -0.53 -10.72
CA ILE A 298 14.29 -0.35 -9.66
C ILE A 298 14.90 -1.70 -9.27
N TYR A 299 14.05 -2.71 -9.09
CA TYR A 299 14.48 -4.07 -8.74
C TYR A 299 15.45 -4.63 -9.78
N LEU A 300 15.07 -4.62 -11.05
CA LEU A 300 15.91 -5.18 -12.13
C LEU A 300 17.23 -4.42 -12.26
N GLN A 301 17.20 -3.09 -12.18
CA GLN A 301 18.41 -2.28 -12.24
C GLN A 301 19.37 -2.60 -11.08
N LYS A 302 18.85 -2.67 -9.85
CA LYS A 302 19.68 -2.96 -8.66
C LYS A 302 20.19 -4.40 -8.64
N ARG A 303 19.42 -5.34 -9.18
CA ARG A 303 19.85 -6.73 -9.37
C ARG A 303 21.01 -6.81 -10.37
N GLU A 304 20.90 -6.11 -11.50
CA GLU A 304 21.97 -6.05 -12.51
C GLU A 304 23.25 -5.39 -11.96
N ASP A 305 23.11 -4.32 -11.17
CA ASP A 305 24.24 -3.68 -10.47
C ASP A 305 24.96 -4.68 -9.55
N LEU A 306 24.19 -5.48 -8.78
CA LEU A 306 24.72 -6.48 -7.86
C LEU A 306 25.45 -7.60 -8.60
N GLU A 307 24.84 -8.12 -9.67
CA GLU A 307 25.45 -9.12 -10.54
C GLU A 307 26.79 -8.63 -11.10
N LYS A 308 26.86 -7.40 -11.59
CA LYS A 308 28.08 -6.82 -12.15
C LYS A 308 29.18 -6.69 -11.10
N GLU A 309 28.87 -6.20 -9.91
CA GLU A 309 29.88 -6.01 -8.87
C GLU A 309 30.39 -7.35 -8.32
N ILE A 310 29.50 -8.33 -8.14
CA ILE A 310 29.90 -9.69 -7.76
C ILE A 310 30.77 -10.32 -8.85
N CYS A 311 30.36 -10.27 -10.12
CA CYS A 311 31.13 -10.82 -11.25
C CYS A 311 32.53 -10.21 -11.33
N LYS A 312 32.67 -8.91 -11.05
CA LYS A 312 33.95 -8.22 -11.02
C LYS A 312 34.87 -8.76 -9.92
N ARG A 313 34.35 -8.99 -8.70
CA ARG A 313 35.11 -9.61 -7.60
C ARG A 313 35.50 -11.05 -7.91
N LEU A 314 34.58 -11.86 -8.46
CA LEU A 314 34.87 -13.23 -8.86
C LEU A 314 35.94 -13.29 -9.95
N LYS A 315 35.87 -12.41 -10.96
CA LYS A 315 36.89 -12.31 -12.00
C LYS A 315 38.29 -12.03 -11.45
N TYR A 316 38.40 -11.17 -10.44
CA TYR A 316 39.68 -10.90 -9.78
C TYR A 316 40.27 -12.17 -9.17
N ILE A 317 39.46 -12.96 -8.45
CA ILE A 317 39.91 -14.21 -7.80
C ILE A 317 40.29 -15.26 -8.85
N VAL A 318 39.54 -15.39 -9.94
CA VAL A 318 39.90 -16.30 -11.04
C VAL A 318 41.25 -15.92 -11.68
N LEU A 319 41.52 -14.62 -11.87
CA LEU A 319 42.81 -14.17 -12.40
C LEU A 319 43.96 -14.55 -11.47
N LYS A 320 43.78 -14.41 -10.15
CA LYS A 320 44.78 -14.81 -9.15
C LYS A 320 45.05 -16.31 -9.14
N GLN A 321 44.00 -17.13 -9.21
CA GLN A 321 44.14 -18.58 -9.34
C GLN A 321 44.91 -18.97 -10.61
N LEU A 322 44.66 -18.29 -11.73
CA LEU A 322 45.37 -18.52 -12.99
C LEU A 322 46.86 -18.15 -12.89
N ASP A 323 47.18 -17.04 -12.21
CA ASP A 323 48.57 -16.66 -11.96
C ASP A 323 49.29 -17.72 -11.09
N ALA A 324 48.65 -18.21 -10.03
CA ALA A 324 49.20 -19.27 -9.17
C ALA A 324 49.48 -20.58 -9.94
N LEU A 325 48.52 -21.01 -10.78
CA LEU A 325 48.67 -22.17 -11.66
C LEU A 325 49.82 -21.99 -12.67
N PHE A 326 49.97 -20.79 -13.21
CA PHE A 326 51.04 -20.47 -14.15
C PHE A 326 52.43 -20.59 -13.49
N PHE A 327 52.61 -20.02 -12.30
CA PHE A 327 53.88 -20.12 -11.57
C PHE A 327 54.20 -21.57 -11.17
N GLN A 328 53.22 -22.32 -10.65
CA GLN A 328 53.45 -23.73 -10.29
C GLN A 328 53.83 -24.59 -11.52
N SER A 329 53.23 -24.30 -12.67
CA SER A 329 53.54 -25.00 -13.93
C SER A 329 54.95 -24.67 -14.42
N LEU A 330 55.41 -23.43 -14.26
CA LEU A 330 56.77 -23.01 -14.57
C LEU A 330 57.79 -23.70 -13.65
N ASP A 331 57.57 -23.69 -12.34
CA ASP A 331 58.47 -24.33 -11.38
C ASP A 331 58.61 -25.83 -11.68
N THR A 332 57.49 -26.50 -11.96
CA THR A 332 57.48 -27.93 -12.33
C THR A 332 58.23 -28.21 -13.64
N PHE A 333 58.22 -27.25 -14.57
CA PHE A 333 58.94 -27.36 -15.84
C PHE A 333 60.46 -27.17 -15.64
N GLU A 334 60.85 -26.16 -14.85
CA GLU A 334 62.25 -25.88 -14.51
C GLU A 334 62.89 -27.03 -13.70
N GLU A 335 62.17 -27.66 -12.78
CA GLU A 335 62.66 -28.84 -12.04
C GLU A 335 62.93 -30.07 -12.92
N LYS A 336 62.27 -30.15 -14.09
CA LYS A 336 62.39 -31.28 -15.02
C LYS A 336 63.40 -31.05 -16.15
N LEU A 337 63.90 -29.83 -16.30
CA LEU A 337 65.03 -29.49 -17.16
C LEU A 337 66.35 -29.86 -16.48
#